data_AF-H2XVK6-F1
#
_entry.id   AF-H2XVK6-F1
#
_cell.length_a   1.000
_cell.length_b   1.000
_cell.length_c   1.000
_cell.angle_alpha   90.00
_cell.angle_beta   90.00
_cell.angle_gamma   90.00
#
_symmetry.space_group_name_H-M   'P 1'
#
loop_
_entity.id
_entity.type
_entity.pdbx_description
1 polymer ?
#
loop_
_entity_poly.entity_id
_entity_poly.type
_entity_poly.pdbx_seq_one_letter_code
_entity_poly.pdbx_strand_id
1 'polypeptide(L)'
;CALEGGRCFQCFDGMYINSASQVCDGEIDCYDLTDECLCENKTICNDVLGDSRERCGVNKLLCYGVKVKACDGISECLNREDECDRTCANQTHFCSVDIACHKKLFFLVDNRYCDGKPSNIKGCPFGFDETNCTNRFYCTNDSLENISKKRVCNGWIDCSNGEDEAMKRCNSTRFYCLNKGVPLSVGIPRVENGIKECSDGSDECPPNSNRTSLFSNAFEMIGNPFLLAMFWIMGIFAIFGNIVMFIGSVKKFKASTKPLTSCSLWFVINLSIAGFLMGIYLIAIAIKAAEFSKLYCYFDTDWRTSDTCDFLGALVLISCEATAFMMTITTTFRLITILKPFKARSVKPAWSWVATIAAWCFAIILGITPTFNTSSGYFVTAIWFPNHFYAAQSISKSNFEQLAYKRLSLDQNNSHFKRPTT
;
A
#
# COMPACT_ATOMS: atom_id res chain seq x y z
N CYS A 1 -7.80 -58.22 40.19
CA CYS A 1 -6.73 -58.36 41.19
C CYS A 1 -7.13 -59.37 42.24
N ALA A 2 -6.30 -60.38 42.44
CA ALA A 2 -5.96 -60.97 43.72
C ALA A 2 -5.11 -62.19 43.37
N LEU A 3 -3.83 -62.12 43.72
CA LEU A 3 -3.10 -63.19 44.37
C LEU A 3 -1.88 -62.52 45.01
N GLU A 4 -1.84 -62.63 46.34
CA GLU A 4 -0.77 -62.21 47.26
C GLU A 4 -0.60 -60.70 47.51
N GLY A 5 -1.40 -60.18 48.46
CA GLY A 5 -0.98 -59.11 49.38
C GLY A 5 -1.04 -57.66 48.90
N GLY A 6 -1.22 -57.37 47.62
CA GLY A 6 -1.30 -56.00 47.09
C GLY A 6 -2.73 -55.44 47.07
N ARG A 7 -2.98 -54.34 47.78
CA ARG A 7 -4.19 -53.52 47.56
C ARG A 7 -4.07 -52.90 46.17
N CYS A 8 -5.00 -53.21 45.27
CA CYS A 8 -5.07 -52.59 43.94
C CYS A 8 -6.26 -51.64 43.89
N PHE A 9 -6.15 -50.59 43.07
CA PHE A 9 -7.17 -49.58 42.88
C PHE A 9 -7.69 -49.65 41.44
N GLN A 10 -9.00 -49.49 41.24
CA GLN A 10 -9.61 -49.48 39.92
C GLN A 10 -10.08 -48.05 39.58
N CYS A 11 -9.54 -47.49 38.50
CA CYS A 11 -9.92 -46.20 37.94
C CYS A 11 -11.35 -46.28 37.35
N PHE A 12 -12.06 -45.15 37.20
CA PHE A 12 -13.42 -45.14 36.63
C PHE A 12 -13.44 -45.47 35.13
N ASP A 13 -12.34 -45.24 34.43
CA ASP A 13 -12.10 -45.67 33.04
C ASP A 13 -11.91 -47.19 32.89
N GLY A 14 -11.84 -47.93 33.99
CA GLY A 14 -11.69 -49.38 34.03
C GLY A 14 -10.24 -49.88 34.06
N MET A 15 -9.24 -49.00 34.10
CA MET A 15 -7.83 -49.36 34.36
C MET A 15 -7.61 -49.79 35.82
N TYR A 16 -6.57 -50.59 36.06
CA TYR A 16 -6.18 -51.04 37.39
C TYR A 16 -4.76 -50.61 37.73
N ILE A 17 -4.59 -50.01 38.90
CA ILE A 17 -3.31 -49.65 39.49
C ILE A 17 -2.91 -50.75 40.47
N ASN A 18 -1.70 -51.30 40.31
CA ASN A 18 -1.23 -52.48 41.02
C ASN A 18 -0.66 -52.18 42.42
N SER A 19 -0.47 -50.92 42.79
CA SER A 19 -0.03 -50.48 44.11
C SER A 19 -0.94 -49.42 44.68
N ALA A 20 -1.48 -49.63 45.89
CA ALA A 20 -2.23 -48.59 46.61
C ALA A 20 -1.37 -47.41 47.08
N SER A 21 -0.04 -47.48 46.95
CA SER A 21 0.85 -46.33 47.18
C SER A 21 0.82 -45.30 46.05
N GLN A 22 0.21 -45.65 44.91
CA GLN A 22 0.06 -44.84 43.71
C GLN A 22 -1.33 -44.15 43.66
N VAL A 23 -1.96 -44.00 44.82
CA VAL A 23 -3.26 -43.34 44.94
C VAL A 23 -3.05 -42.20 45.93
N CYS A 24 -3.31 -40.97 45.50
CA CYS A 24 -3.02 -39.75 46.26
C CYS A 24 -1.51 -39.53 46.48
N ASP A 25 -0.67 -39.96 45.54
CA ASP A 25 0.79 -39.80 45.61
C ASP A 25 1.28 -38.55 44.88
N GLY A 26 0.38 -37.94 44.11
CA GLY A 26 0.59 -36.72 43.38
C GLY A 26 1.20 -36.88 42.00
N GLU A 27 1.26 -38.11 41.49
CA GLU A 27 1.46 -38.41 40.07
C GLU A 27 0.14 -38.90 39.46
N ILE A 28 -0.06 -38.71 38.15
CA ILE A 28 -1.30 -39.08 37.47
C ILE A 28 -1.09 -40.44 36.82
N ASP A 29 -1.60 -41.48 37.47
CA ASP A 29 -1.53 -42.89 37.05
C ASP A 29 -2.84 -43.39 36.41
N CYS A 30 -3.99 -42.79 36.74
CA CYS A 30 -5.27 -42.99 36.02
C CYS A 30 -5.46 -41.92 34.92
N TYR A 31 -5.85 -42.32 33.70
CA TYR A 31 -6.10 -41.36 32.61
C TYR A 31 -7.29 -40.42 32.88
N ASP A 32 -8.23 -40.87 33.70
CA ASP A 32 -9.40 -40.10 34.16
C ASP A 32 -9.15 -39.31 35.45
N LEU A 33 -7.90 -39.31 35.95
CA LEU A 33 -7.45 -38.65 37.18
C LEU A 33 -8.15 -39.15 38.46
N THR A 34 -8.80 -40.31 38.42
CA THR A 34 -9.58 -40.83 39.54
C THR A 34 -8.74 -41.11 40.78
N ASP A 35 -7.50 -41.56 40.58
CA ASP A 35 -6.47 -41.76 41.58
C ASP A 35 -6.17 -40.51 42.41
N GLU A 36 -6.15 -39.32 41.79
CA GLU A 36 -5.80 -38.06 42.46
C GLU A 36 -7.01 -37.17 42.79
N CYS A 37 -8.14 -37.34 42.08
CA CYS A 37 -9.36 -36.55 42.28
C CYS A 37 -10.28 -37.06 43.40
N LEU A 38 -10.11 -38.31 43.86
CA LEU A 38 -10.85 -38.90 44.98
C LEU A 38 -10.18 -38.69 46.34
N CYS A 39 -9.00 -38.11 46.37
CA CYS A 39 -8.24 -37.80 47.58
C CYS A 39 -8.89 -36.66 48.39
N GLU A 40 -8.59 -36.61 49.70
CA GLU A 40 -9.02 -35.48 50.54
C GLU A 40 -8.37 -34.16 50.09
N ASN A 41 -7.10 -34.21 49.67
CA ASN A 41 -6.37 -33.06 49.13
C ASN A 41 -6.40 -33.06 47.60
N LYS A 42 -7.28 -32.25 47.02
CA LYS A 42 -7.54 -32.20 45.57
C LYS A 42 -6.69 -31.19 44.81
N THR A 43 -5.52 -30.84 45.33
CA THR A 43 -4.64 -29.81 44.73
C THR A 43 -4.28 -30.15 43.30
N ILE A 44 -3.88 -31.38 43.01
CA ILE A 44 -3.47 -31.80 41.66
C ILE A 44 -4.68 -31.92 40.73
N CYS A 45 -5.79 -32.46 41.22
CA CYS A 45 -7.06 -32.45 40.52
C CYS A 45 -7.49 -31.01 40.15
N ASN A 46 -7.32 -30.05 41.05
CA ASN A 46 -7.66 -28.64 40.83
C ASN A 46 -6.63 -27.90 39.97
N ASP A 47 -5.35 -28.27 40.01
CA ASP A 47 -4.31 -27.69 39.16
C ASP A 47 -4.47 -28.16 37.70
N VAL A 48 -4.90 -29.41 37.50
CA VAL A 48 -5.10 -30.01 36.17
C VAL A 48 -6.48 -29.66 35.59
N LEU A 49 -7.56 -29.75 36.37
CA LEU A 49 -8.92 -29.44 35.89
C LEU A 49 -9.29 -27.96 36.10
N GLY A 50 -8.69 -27.23 37.04
CA GLY A 50 -9.05 -25.84 37.33
C GLY A 50 -10.55 -25.64 37.60
N ASP A 51 -11.08 -24.49 37.17
CA ASP A 51 -12.52 -24.18 37.15
C ASP A 51 -13.32 -25.05 36.13
N SER A 52 -12.70 -26.03 35.48
CA SER A 52 -13.34 -26.84 34.42
C SER A 52 -14.25 -27.94 34.97
N ARG A 53 -14.42 -28.04 36.29
CA ARG A 53 -15.26 -29.07 36.93
C ARG A 53 -16.75 -28.98 36.53
N GLU A 54 -17.23 -27.83 36.06
CA GLU A 54 -18.68 -27.61 35.86
C GLU A 54 -19.13 -26.94 34.56
N ARG A 55 -18.27 -26.65 33.57
CA ARG A 55 -18.74 -26.04 32.30
C ARG A 55 -17.99 -26.52 31.07
N CYS A 56 -18.10 -27.80 30.73
CA CYS A 56 -18.24 -28.13 29.30
C CYS A 56 -19.63 -27.63 28.89
N GLY A 57 -19.69 -26.44 28.29
CA GLY A 57 -20.92 -25.97 27.65
C GLY A 57 -21.39 -27.01 26.63
N VAL A 58 -22.71 -27.10 26.44
CA VAL A 58 -23.32 -27.96 25.41
C VAL A 58 -22.54 -27.79 24.10
N ASN A 59 -22.02 -28.88 23.53
CA ASN A 59 -21.17 -28.97 22.32
C ASN A 59 -19.67 -28.62 22.47
N LYS A 60 -19.06 -28.77 23.65
CA LYS A 60 -17.60 -28.65 23.85
C LYS A 60 -17.04 -29.86 24.60
N LEU A 61 -15.93 -30.41 24.12
CA LEU A 61 -15.26 -31.58 24.70
C LEU A 61 -13.77 -31.26 24.96
N LEU A 62 -13.10 -32.05 25.79
CA LEU A 62 -11.66 -31.90 26.07
C LEU A 62 -10.95 -33.15 25.56
N CYS A 63 -10.03 -32.99 24.61
CA CYS A 63 -9.24 -34.08 24.06
C CYS A 63 -7.75 -33.79 24.23
N TYR A 64 -7.03 -34.67 24.92
CA TYR A 64 -5.58 -34.53 25.20
C TYR A 64 -5.21 -33.16 25.80
N GLY A 65 -6.05 -32.63 26.70
CA GLY A 65 -5.85 -31.31 27.32
C GLY A 65 -6.23 -30.10 26.46
N VAL A 66 -6.72 -30.31 25.23
CA VAL A 66 -7.16 -29.26 24.31
C VAL A 66 -8.69 -29.18 24.30
N LYS A 67 -9.25 -27.97 24.37
CA LYS A 67 -10.69 -27.73 24.22
C LYS A 67 -11.06 -27.83 22.73
N VAL A 68 -11.90 -28.80 22.41
CA VAL A 68 -12.40 -29.11 21.06
C VAL A 68 -13.90 -28.86 20.98
N LYS A 69 -14.43 -28.71 19.76
CA LYS A 69 -15.88 -28.57 19.56
C LYS A 69 -16.45 -29.95 19.29
N ALA A 70 -17.53 -30.30 19.98
CA ALA A 70 -18.23 -31.54 19.69
C ALA A 70 -19.20 -31.33 18.52
N CYS A 71 -19.27 -32.32 17.62
CA CYS A 71 -20.24 -32.43 16.54
C CYS A 71 -20.13 -31.34 15.47
N ASP A 72 -18.92 -30.87 15.16
CA ASP A 72 -18.69 -29.83 14.16
C ASP A 72 -18.24 -30.39 12.80
N GLY A 73 -18.17 -31.72 12.68
CA GLY A 73 -17.82 -32.42 11.46
C GLY A 73 -16.32 -32.48 11.23
N ILE A 74 -15.50 -32.33 12.28
CA ILE A 74 -14.04 -32.46 12.20
C ILE A 74 -13.62 -33.32 13.38
N SER A 75 -13.03 -34.50 13.13
CA SER A 75 -12.47 -35.28 14.23
C SER A 75 -11.16 -34.62 14.68
N GLU A 76 -11.19 -33.96 15.83
CA GLU A 76 -10.07 -33.37 16.57
C GLU A 76 -9.53 -34.35 17.63
N CYS A 77 -10.34 -35.35 18.02
CA CYS A 77 -9.98 -36.41 18.98
C CYS A 77 -9.54 -37.72 18.30
N LEU A 78 -8.49 -38.36 18.83
CA LEU A 78 -7.98 -39.65 18.33
C LEU A 78 -9.04 -40.78 18.32
N ASN A 79 -9.95 -40.75 19.29
CA ASN A 79 -11.04 -41.73 19.43
C ASN A 79 -12.34 -41.28 18.73
N ARG A 80 -12.37 -40.09 18.13
CA ARG A 80 -13.55 -39.48 17.49
C ARG A 80 -14.73 -39.23 18.44
N GLU A 81 -14.49 -39.16 19.74
CA GLU A 81 -15.53 -38.95 20.77
C GLU A 81 -16.19 -37.56 20.68
N ASP A 82 -15.53 -36.62 20.00
CA ASP A 82 -16.06 -35.34 19.59
C ASP A 82 -17.11 -35.46 18.46
N GLU A 83 -17.02 -36.47 17.61
CA GLU A 83 -17.81 -36.61 16.38
C GLU A 83 -18.75 -37.83 16.36
N CYS A 84 -18.45 -38.83 17.18
CA CYS A 84 -19.11 -40.14 17.20
C CYS A 84 -19.62 -40.49 18.61
N ASP A 85 -20.77 -41.14 18.63
CA ASP A 85 -21.50 -41.54 19.84
C ASP A 85 -21.94 -40.38 20.75
N ARG A 86 -22.13 -40.65 22.06
CA ARG A 86 -23.02 -40.04 23.08
C ARG A 86 -23.20 -38.50 23.10
N THR A 87 -22.36 -37.77 22.40
CA THR A 87 -22.27 -36.31 22.31
C THR A 87 -23.06 -35.72 21.13
N CYS A 88 -23.29 -36.49 20.05
CA CYS A 88 -23.92 -36.00 18.80
C CYS A 88 -25.24 -36.71 18.47
N ALA A 89 -26.33 -35.95 18.26
CA ALA A 89 -27.65 -36.49 17.93
C ALA A 89 -27.71 -37.10 16.51
N ASN A 90 -26.90 -36.60 15.58
CA ASN A 90 -26.66 -37.20 14.26
C ASN A 90 -25.16 -37.49 14.15
N GLN A 91 -24.80 -38.77 13.97
CA GLN A 91 -23.42 -39.18 13.74
C GLN A 91 -22.91 -38.59 12.43
N THR A 92 -21.68 -38.07 12.42
CA THR A 92 -21.07 -37.52 11.20
C THR A 92 -20.49 -38.63 10.32
N HIS A 93 -20.22 -38.32 9.04
CA HIS A 93 -19.68 -39.28 8.07
C HIS A 93 -18.38 -39.97 8.57
N PHE A 94 -17.63 -39.30 9.43
CA PHE A 94 -16.40 -39.79 10.07
C PHE A 94 -16.60 -41.03 10.95
N CYS A 95 -17.83 -41.32 11.40
CA CYS A 95 -18.13 -42.52 12.19
C CYS A 95 -18.26 -43.79 11.33
N SER A 96 -18.38 -43.65 10.01
CA SER A 96 -18.51 -44.78 9.07
C SER A 96 -17.16 -45.38 8.65
N VAL A 97 -16.06 -44.70 8.93
CA VAL A 97 -14.69 -45.10 8.54
C VAL A 97 -14.00 -45.81 9.71
N ASP A 98 -13.04 -46.71 9.45
CA ASP A 98 -12.31 -47.41 10.51
C ASP A 98 -11.40 -46.46 11.31
N ILE A 99 -11.35 -46.61 12.64
CA ILE A 99 -10.49 -45.81 13.54
C ILE A 99 -9.00 -45.84 13.16
N ALA A 100 -8.53 -46.93 12.53
CA ALA A 100 -7.17 -47.07 12.03
C ALA A 100 -6.83 -46.05 10.91
N CYS A 101 -7.84 -45.57 10.19
CA CYS A 101 -7.70 -44.54 9.17
C CYS A 101 -7.44 -43.16 9.81
N HIS A 102 -8.13 -42.83 10.91
CA HIS A 102 -8.01 -41.54 11.61
C HIS A 102 -6.67 -41.42 12.36
N LYS A 103 -6.21 -42.50 13.00
CA LYS A 103 -4.92 -42.53 13.73
C LYS A 103 -3.72 -42.21 12.84
N LYS A 104 -3.79 -42.50 11.54
CA LYS A 104 -2.71 -42.23 10.57
C LYS A 104 -2.67 -40.78 10.09
N LEU A 105 -3.76 -40.03 10.27
CA LEU A 105 -3.86 -38.62 9.89
C LEU A 105 -3.42 -37.68 11.03
N PHE A 106 -3.61 -38.10 12.29
CA PHE A 106 -3.16 -37.39 13.50
C PHE A 106 -1.71 -37.72 13.88
N PHE A 107 -0.72 -37.17 13.16
CA PHE A 107 0.67 -37.15 13.63
C PHE A 107 1.04 -35.72 14.05
N LEU A 108 0.68 -35.37 15.30
CA LEU A 108 1.13 -34.30 16.23
C LEU A 108 1.58 -32.90 15.73
N VAL A 109 1.66 -32.60 14.43
CA VAL A 109 2.12 -31.30 13.89
C VAL A 109 1.41 -30.95 12.57
N ASP A 110 0.87 -31.91 11.82
CA ASP A 110 0.27 -31.66 10.50
C ASP A 110 -1.18 -32.17 10.47
N ASN A 111 -2.14 -31.27 10.65
CA ASN A 111 -3.57 -31.60 10.66
C ASN A 111 -4.03 -31.82 9.21
N ARG A 112 -3.94 -33.08 8.74
CA ARG A 112 -4.24 -33.48 7.35
C ARG A 112 -5.73 -33.66 7.06
N TYR A 113 -6.61 -33.37 8.01
CA TYR A 113 -8.05 -33.32 7.74
C TYR A 113 -8.42 -32.06 6.99
N CYS A 114 -9.20 -32.24 5.92
CA CYS A 114 -9.66 -31.15 5.08
C CYS A 114 -8.50 -30.28 4.59
N ASP A 115 -7.33 -30.86 4.29
CA ASP A 115 -6.15 -30.09 3.89
C ASP A 115 -6.15 -29.75 2.38
N GLY A 116 -7.15 -30.25 1.65
CA GLY A 116 -7.33 -30.10 0.22
C GLY A 116 -6.65 -31.16 -0.62
N LYS A 117 -6.02 -32.18 -0.01
CA LYS A 117 -5.32 -33.26 -0.70
C LYS A 117 -5.90 -34.62 -0.26
N PRO A 118 -6.60 -35.34 -1.14
CA PRO A 118 -7.23 -36.60 -0.75
C PRO A 118 -6.19 -37.64 -0.32
N SER A 119 -6.34 -38.18 0.89
CA SER A 119 -5.45 -39.21 1.39
C SER A 119 -5.71 -40.57 0.73
N ASN A 120 -4.63 -41.27 0.40
CA ASN A 120 -4.65 -42.62 -0.17
C ASN A 120 -4.08 -43.65 0.83
N ILE A 121 -4.86 -43.97 1.86
CA ILE A 121 -4.47 -44.94 2.89
C ILE A 121 -4.99 -46.33 2.50
N LYS A 122 -4.09 -47.31 2.36
CA LYS A 122 -4.44 -48.70 2.04
C LYS A 122 -5.39 -49.27 3.10
N GLY A 123 -6.59 -49.68 2.68
CA GLY A 123 -7.65 -50.21 3.56
C GLY A 123 -8.71 -49.18 3.97
N CYS A 124 -8.57 -47.92 3.58
CA CYS A 124 -9.52 -46.84 3.84
C CYS A 124 -10.17 -46.35 2.54
N PRO A 125 -11.38 -45.76 2.59
CA PRO A 125 -11.95 -45.08 1.42
C PRO A 125 -11.02 -43.95 0.95
N PHE A 126 -10.83 -43.80 -0.36
CA PHE A 126 -9.97 -42.76 -0.93
C PHE A 126 -10.54 -41.36 -0.64
N GLY A 127 -9.71 -40.45 -0.11
CA GLY A 127 -10.11 -39.06 0.14
C GLY A 127 -11.18 -38.87 1.23
N PHE A 128 -11.34 -39.84 2.13
CA PHE A 128 -12.33 -39.76 3.22
C PHE A 128 -12.10 -38.55 4.14
N ASP A 129 -10.87 -38.08 4.23
CA ASP A 129 -10.40 -36.92 4.99
C ASP A 129 -10.87 -35.57 4.43
N GLU A 130 -11.30 -35.54 3.18
CA GLU A 130 -11.74 -34.31 2.48
C GLU A 130 -13.27 -34.22 2.33
N THR A 131 -14.00 -35.18 2.91
CA THR A 131 -15.47 -35.22 2.85
C THR A 131 -16.11 -34.38 3.95
N ASN A 132 -17.16 -33.61 3.60
CA ASN A 132 -17.99 -32.84 4.53
C ASN A 132 -17.24 -31.80 5.41
N CYS A 133 -16.19 -31.19 4.86
CA CYS A 133 -15.43 -30.13 5.49
C CYS A 133 -16.23 -28.83 5.63
N THR A 134 -16.62 -28.49 6.86
CA THR A 134 -17.31 -27.23 7.14
C THR A 134 -16.39 -26.03 6.87
N ASN A 135 -16.96 -24.94 6.36
CA ASN A 135 -16.24 -23.70 6.04
C ASN A 135 -15.10 -23.78 5.01
N ARG A 136 -15.06 -24.83 4.18
CA ARG A 136 -14.17 -24.94 3.02
C ARG A 136 -14.89 -24.55 1.71
N PHE A 137 -14.12 -24.33 0.67
CA PHE A 137 -14.59 -24.12 -0.70
C PHE A 137 -14.13 -25.31 -1.55
N TYR A 138 -15.06 -25.97 -2.23
CA TYR A 138 -14.78 -27.13 -3.06
C TYR A 138 -14.47 -26.69 -4.50
N CYS A 139 -13.30 -27.09 -5.00
CA CYS A 139 -12.77 -26.67 -6.30
C CYS A 139 -13.48 -27.37 -7.47
N THR A 140 -13.85 -28.63 -7.28
CA THR A 140 -14.50 -29.48 -8.28
C THR A 140 -15.82 -30.01 -7.75
N ASN A 141 -16.71 -30.45 -8.65
CA ASN A 141 -17.95 -31.13 -8.26
C ASN A 141 -17.68 -32.41 -7.47
N ASP A 142 -16.55 -33.07 -7.75
CA ASP A 142 -16.03 -34.17 -6.95
C ASP A 142 -15.45 -33.56 -5.67
N SER A 143 -16.17 -33.71 -4.55
CA SER A 143 -15.96 -32.99 -3.27
C SER A 143 -14.68 -33.38 -2.51
N LEU A 144 -13.60 -33.71 -3.21
CA LEU A 144 -12.33 -34.18 -2.66
C LEU A 144 -11.24 -33.09 -2.66
N GLU A 145 -11.29 -32.15 -3.59
CA GLU A 145 -10.37 -31.00 -3.61
C GLU A 145 -11.08 -29.79 -2.99
N ASN A 146 -10.55 -29.29 -1.88
CA ASN A 146 -11.09 -28.10 -1.23
C ASN A 146 -9.99 -27.17 -0.71
N ILE A 147 -10.33 -25.90 -0.60
CA ILE A 147 -9.43 -24.85 -0.11
C ILE A 147 -10.11 -24.05 0.99
N SER A 148 -9.32 -23.31 1.76
CA SER A 148 -9.87 -22.36 2.72
C SER A 148 -10.67 -21.26 2.00
N LYS A 149 -11.81 -20.85 2.56
CA LYS A 149 -12.57 -19.69 2.05
C LYS A 149 -11.73 -18.39 1.95
N LYS A 150 -10.64 -18.28 2.72
CA LYS A 150 -9.70 -17.14 2.64
C LYS A 150 -8.82 -17.15 1.39
N ARG A 151 -8.65 -18.33 0.78
CA ARG A 151 -7.89 -18.53 -0.45
C ARG A 151 -8.75 -18.34 -1.71
N VAL A 152 -10.07 -18.36 -1.57
CA VAL A 152 -10.99 -18.02 -2.66
C VAL A 152 -10.86 -16.54 -3.00
N CYS A 153 -10.73 -16.21 -4.28
CA CYS A 153 -10.56 -14.85 -4.78
C CYS A 153 -9.38 -14.12 -4.11
N ASN A 154 -8.28 -14.78 -3.73
CA ASN A 154 -7.09 -14.16 -3.15
C ASN A 154 -6.09 -13.64 -4.20
N GLY A 155 -6.32 -13.89 -5.49
CA GLY A 155 -5.43 -13.52 -6.59
C GLY A 155 -4.43 -14.60 -7.02
N TRP A 156 -4.53 -15.80 -6.46
CA TRP A 156 -3.64 -16.93 -6.73
C TRP A 156 -4.49 -18.16 -7.07
N ILE A 157 -4.06 -18.91 -8.08
CA ILE A 157 -4.72 -20.16 -8.45
C ILE A 157 -4.33 -21.22 -7.41
N ASP A 158 -5.20 -21.47 -6.45
CA ASP A 158 -5.07 -22.53 -5.44
C ASP A 158 -5.82 -23.81 -5.86
N CYS A 159 -6.90 -23.70 -6.66
CA CYS A 159 -7.60 -24.85 -7.23
C CYS A 159 -6.96 -25.36 -8.54
N SER A 160 -6.94 -26.67 -8.77
CA SER A 160 -6.41 -27.29 -9.99
C SER A 160 -7.07 -26.80 -11.29
N ASN A 161 -8.33 -26.36 -11.23
CA ASN A 161 -9.09 -25.80 -12.35
C ASN A 161 -9.12 -24.26 -12.39
N GLY A 162 -8.59 -23.58 -11.37
CA GLY A 162 -8.64 -22.12 -11.23
C GLY A 162 -10.04 -21.52 -11.01
N GLU A 163 -11.02 -22.31 -10.57
CA GLU A 163 -12.39 -21.79 -10.32
C GLU A 163 -12.44 -20.80 -9.15
N ASP A 164 -11.54 -20.97 -8.19
CA ASP A 164 -11.34 -20.07 -7.04
C ASP A 164 -11.03 -18.63 -7.45
N GLU A 165 -10.41 -18.43 -8.61
CA GLU A 165 -10.09 -17.11 -9.20
C GLU A 165 -10.88 -16.83 -10.48
N ALA A 166 -11.99 -17.53 -10.71
CA ALA A 166 -12.80 -17.32 -11.90
C ALA A 166 -13.46 -15.92 -11.88
N MET A 167 -13.37 -15.22 -13.00
CA MET A 167 -14.01 -13.90 -13.21
C MET A 167 -15.50 -13.91 -12.85
N LYS A 168 -16.23 -14.99 -13.14
CA LYS A 168 -17.66 -15.11 -12.80
C LYS A 168 -17.95 -14.98 -11.30
N ARG A 169 -17.00 -15.35 -10.45
CA ARG A 169 -17.13 -15.38 -8.99
C ARG A 169 -16.54 -14.13 -8.34
N CYS A 170 -15.34 -13.70 -8.75
CA CYS A 170 -14.57 -12.70 -8.02
C CYS A 170 -14.65 -11.27 -8.56
N ASN A 171 -15.32 -11.02 -9.70
CA ASN A 171 -15.37 -9.71 -10.38
C ASN A 171 -15.86 -8.54 -9.49
N SER A 172 -16.70 -8.79 -8.49
CA SER A 172 -17.20 -7.74 -7.60
C SER A 172 -16.20 -7.29 -6.52
N THR A 173 -15.13 -8.04 -6.26
CA THR A 173 -14.19 -7.78 -5.15
C THR A 173 -12.72 -7.75 -5.56
N ARG A 174 -12.43 -8.10 -6.81
CA ARG A 174 -11.07 -8.21 -7.38
C ARG A 174 -10.97 -7.46 -8.69
N PHE A 175 -9.79 -6.89 -8.94
CA PHE A 175 -9.35 -6.33 -10.22
C PHE A 175 -8.31 -7.26 -10.82
N TYR A 176 -8.46 -7.64 -12.09
CA TYR A 176 -7.57 -8.58 -12.76
C TYR A 176 -6.47 -7.84 -13.49
N CYS A 177 -5.22 -8.26 -13.27
CA CYS A 177 -4.07 -7.66 -13.94
C CYS A 177 -4.17 -7.88 -15.46
N LEU A 178 -3.87 -6.85 -16.26
CA LEU A 178 -4.12 -6.87 -17.71
C LEU A 178 -3.33 -7.97 -18.44
N ASN A 179 -2.07 -8.21 -18.06
CA ASN A 179 -1.23 -9.26 -18.64
C ASN A 179 -1.35 -10.63 -17.95
N LYS A 180 -2.34 -10.84 -17.06
CA LYS A 180 -2.49 -12.07 -16.25
C LYS A 180 -1.17 -12.48 -15.59
N GLY A 181 -0.46 -11.50 -15.04
CA GLY A 181 0.78 -11.71 -14.30
C GLY A 181 0.54 -12.39 -12.96
N VAL A 182 1.58 -12.42 -12.14
CA VAL A 182 1.49 -12.84 -10.73
C VAL A 182 1.44 -11.58 -9.86
N PRO A 183 0.47 -11.42 -8.95
CA PRO A 183 -0.75 -12.23 -8.78
C PRO A 183 -1.74 -12.03 -9.95
N LEU A 184 -2.68 -12.97 -10.13
CA LEU A 184 -3.69 -12.94 -11.20
C LEU A 184 -4.68 -11.77 -11.02
N SER A 185 -5.00 -11.46 -9.78
CA SER A 185 -5.89 -10.35 -9.41
C SER A 185 -5.46 -9.70 -8.10
N VAL A 186 -5.85 -8.45 -7.91
CA VAL A 186 -5.66 -7.68 -6.68
C VAL A 186 -7.00 -7.25 -6.11
N GLY A 187 -7.08 -6.98 -4.82
CA GLY A 187 -8.32 -6.49 -4.22
C GLY A 187 -8.67 -5.10 -4.74
N ILE A 188 -9.96 -4.82 -4.99
CA ILE A 188 -10.42 -3.49 -5.43
C ILE A 188 -9.89 -2.34 -4.54
N PRO A 189 -9.83 -2.45 -3.19
CA PRO A 189 -9.27 -1.38 -2.35
C PRO A 189 -7.77 -1.13 -2.54
N ARG A 190 -7.06 -2.05 -3.21
CA ARG A 190 -5.62 -1.97 -3.48
C ARG A 190 -5.32 -1.43 -4.89
N VAL A 191 -6.34 -1.32 -5.74
CA VAL A 191 -6.21 -0.65 -7.05
C VAL A 191 -5.98 0.83 -6.79
N GLU A 192 -5.06 1.42 -7.53
CA GLU A 192 -4.74 2.84 -7.42
C GLU A 192 -4.30 3.27 -6.01
N ASN A 193 -3.61 2.38 -5.27
CA ASN A 193 -3.02 2.71 -3.96
C ASN A 193 -1.52 3.12 -4.07
N GLY A 194 -1.01 3.17 -5.30
CA GLY A 194 0.37 3.35 -5.80
C GLY A 194 1.42 2.43 -5.21
N ILE A 195 1.01 1.23 -4.84
CA ILE A 195 1.89 0.12 -4.58
C ILE A 195 1.68 -0.84 -5.74
N LYS A 196 2.68 -0.92 -6.61
CA LYS A 196 2.67 -1.87 -7.73
C LYS A 196 2.64 -3.31 -7.20
N GLU A 197 1.49 -3.96 -7.26
CA GLU A 197 1.28 -5.36 -6.91
C GLU A 197 1.18 -6.23 -8.16
N CYS A 198 0.49 -5.77 -9.20
CA CYS A 198 0.53 -6.46 -10.49
C CYS A 198 1.94 -6.33 -11.12
N SER A 199 2.47 -7.43 -11.66
CA SER A 199 3.79 -7.40 -12.32
C SER A 199 3.88 -6.37 -13.46
N ASP A 200 2.77 -6.08 -14.14
CA ASP A 200 2.67 -5.07 -15.20
C ASP A 200 2.33 -3.66 -14.69
N GLY A 201 1.92 -3.51 -13.43
CA GLY A 201 1.49 -2.22 -12.85
C GLY A 201 0.10 -1.77 -13.29
N SER A 202 -0.69 -2.67 -13.86
CA SER A 202 -2.05 -2.35 -14.32
C SER A 202 -3.05 -2.03 -13.21
N ASP A 203 -2.75 -2.45 -11.97
CA ASP A 203 -3.45 -2.08 -10.75
C ASP A 203 -3.32 -0.60 -10.41
N GLU A 204 -2.21 0.05 -10.82
CA GLU A 204 -2.00 1.47 -10.55
C GLU A 204 -2.45 2.39 -11.66
N CYS A 205 -2.51 1.85 -12.86
CA CYS A 205 -2.90 2.56 -14.07
C CYS A 205 -3.96 1.75 -14.83
N PRO A 206 -5.16 1.54 -14.23
CA PRO A 206 -6.21 0.80 -14.89
C PRO A 206 -6.74 1.58 -16.10
N PRO A 207 -7.16 0.91 -17.18
CA PRO A 207 -7.60 1.56 -18.43
C PRO A 207 -8.88 2.41 -18.25
N ASN A 208 -9.64 2.16 -17.19
CA ASN A 208 -10.85 2.90 -16.83
C ASN A 208 -10.62 3.80 -15.60
N SER A 209 -9.39 4.27 -15.37
CA SER A 209 -9.08 5.21 -14.29
C SER A 209 -9.86 6.51 -14.46
N ASN A 210 -10.50 6.96 -13.38
CA ASN A 210 -11.16 8.27 -13.32
C ASN A 210 -10.25 9.36 -12.72
N ARG A 211 -8.95 9.08 -12.52
CA ARG A 211 -7.98 10.05 -11.99
C ARG A 211 -7.83 11.22 -12.96
N THR A 212 -8.35 12.37 -12.57
CA THR A 212 -8.31 13.60 -13.34
C THR A 212 -7.83 14.74 -12.45
N SER A 213 -7.00 15.63 -13.01
CA SER A 213 -6.68 16.92 -12.41
C SER A 213 -7.14 18.04 -13.35
N LEU A 214 -6.96 19.30 -12.94
CA LEU A 214 -7.35 20.46 -13.77
C LEU A 214 -6.66 20.48 -15.14
N PHE A 215 -5.45 19.91 -15.24
CA PHE A 215 -4.62 19.97 -16.47
C PHE A 215 -4.23 18.60 -17.02
N SER A 216 -4.15 17.57 -16.18
CA SER A 216 -3.76 16.20 -16.55
C SER A 216 -4.92 15.20 -16.39
N ASN A 217 -4.86 14.10 -17.14
CA ASN A 217 -5.73 12.94 -16.96
C ASN A 217 -4.86 11.70 -16.70
N ALA A 218 -5.46 10.57 -16.33
CA ALA A 218 -4.73 9.32 -16.07
C ALA A 218 -3.75 8.95 -17.19
N PHE A 219 -4.13 9.14 -18.44
CA PHE A 219 -3.33 8.71 -19.60
C PHE A 219 -2.50 9.82 -20.24
N GLU A 220 -2.76 11.08 -19.92
CA GLU A 220 -2.22 12.24 -20.63
C GLU A 220 -1.73 13.30 -19.66
N MET A 221 -0.48 13.76 -19.85
CA MET A 221 0.11 14.82 -19.04
C MET A 221 -0.65 16.14 -19.19
N ILE A 222 -1.08 16.45 -20.42
CA ILE A 222 -1.97 17.57 -20.74
C ILE A 222 -3.24 16.96 -21.33
N GLY A 223 -4.25 16.74 -20.48
CA GLY A 223 -5.44 15.98 -20.84
C GLY A 223 -6.34 16.68 -21.85
N ASN A 224 -6.28 18.02 -21.92
CA ASN A 224 -7.04 18.79 -22.90
C ASN A 224 -6.23 19.00 -24.20
N PRO A 225 -6.65 18.42 -25.33
CA PRO A 225 -5.91 18.53 -26.59
C PRO A 225 -5.86 19.97 -27.13
N PHE A 226 -6.86 20.81 -26.80
CA PHE A 226 -6.84 22.22 -27.16
C PHE A 226 -5.72 22.97 -26.42
N LEU A 227 -5.54 22.69 -25.12
CA LEU A 227 -4.44 23.29 -24.35
C LEU A 227 -3.09 22.84 -24.91
N LEU A 228 -2.92 21.54 -25.22
CA LEU A 228 -1.68 21.05 -25.79
C LEU A 228 -1.33 21.74 -27.12
N ALA A 229 -2.32 21.94 -28.00
CA ALA A 229 -2.13 22.69 -29.24
C ALA A 229 -1.71 24.14 -28.97
N MET A 230 -2.31 24.80 -27.97
CA MET A 230 -1.95 26.15 -27.57
C MET A 230 -0.51 26.24 -27.05
N PHE A 231 0.00 25.25 -26.30
CA PHE A 231 1.40 25.23 -25.85
C PHE A 231 2.38 25.19 -27.03
N TRP A 232 2.12 24.35 -28.03
CA TRP A 232 2.91 24.31 -29.27
C TRP A 232 2.89 25.65 -30.01
N ILE A 233 1.69 26.20 -30.24
CA ILE A 233 1.51 27.46 -30.96
C ILE A 233 2.22 28.60 -30.22
N MET A 234 1.90 28.81 -28.93
CA MET A 234 2.49 29.86 -28.11
C MET A 234 4.01 29.71 -27.98
N GLY A 235 4.52 28.47 -27.84
CA GLY A 235 5.95 28.20 -27.77
C GLY A 235 6.69 28.60 -29.05
N ILE A 236 6.17 28.22 -30.22
CA ILE A 236 6.76 28.57 -31.53
C ILE A 236 6.74 30.09 -31.73
N PHE A 237 5.59 30.73 -31.47
CA PHE A 237 5.46 32.18 -31.58
C PHE A 237 6.39 32.91 -30.60
N ALA A 238 6.51 32.43 -29.37
CA ALA A 238 7.41 32.99 -28.38
C ALA A 238 8.87 32.87 -28.82
N ILE A 239 9.31 31.71 -29.31
CA ILE A 239 10.67 31.53 -29.80
C ILE A 239 10.94 32.45 -30.99
N PHE A 240 10.15 32.35 -32.05
CA PHE A 240 10.38 33.09 -33.29
C PHE A 240 10.24 34.61 -33.08
N GLY A 241 9.17 35.04 -32.43
CA GLY A 241 8.89 36.45 -32.17
C GLY A 241 9.98 37.10 -31.32
N ASN A 242 10.44 36.43 -30.27
CA ASN A 242 11.52 36.96 -29.44
C ASN A 242 12.88 36.96 -30.15
N ILE A 243 13.19 35.96 -31.00
CA ILE A 243 14.42 35.98 -31.83
C ILE A 243 14.43 37.18 -32.78
N VAL A 244 13.33 37.41 -33.50
CA VAL A 244 13.21 38.55 -34.42
C VAL A 244 13.35 39.88 -33.67
N MET A 245 12.69 40.01 -32.53
CA MET A 245 12.79 41.20 -31.69
C MET A 245 14.19 41.41 -31.11
N PHE A 246 14.88 40.34 -30.71
CA PHE A 246 16.25 40.38 -30.24
C PHE A 246 17.19 40.91 -31.33
N ILE A 247 17.18 40.29 -32.52
CA ILE A 247 18.03 40.67 -33.64
C ILE A 247 17.76 42.12 -34.05
N GLY A 248 16.49 42.51 -34.19
CA GLY A 248 16.10 43.88 -34.55
C GLY A 248 16.55 44.91 -33.50
N SER A 249 16.40 44.59 -32.22
CA SER A 249 16.78 45.47 -31.12
C SER A 249 18.29 45.60 -30.98
N VAL A 250 19.05 44.51 -31.16
CA VAL A 250 20.53 44.54 -31.16
C VAL A 250 21.08 45.38 -32.29
N LYS A 251 20.53 45.26 -33.52
CA LYS A 251 20.93 46.10 -34.66
C LYS A 251 20.67 47.58 -34.37
N LYS A 252 19.48 47.92 -33.86
CA LYS A 252 19.14 49.30 -33.47
C LYS A 252 20.01 49.81 -32.32
N PHE A 253 20.34 48.96 -31.36
CA PHE A 253 21.19 49.32 -30.22
C PHE A 253 22.60 49.69 -30.68
N LYS A 254 23.21 48.88 -31.55
CA LYS A 254 24.55 49.17 -32.13
C LYS A 254 24.57 50.45 -32.97
N ALA A 255 23.48 50.75 -33.67
CA ALA A 255 23.35 51.98 -34.46
C ALA A 255 22.94 53.21 -33.62
N SER A 256 22.57 53.04 -32.35
CA SER A 256 22.07 54.13 -31.52
C SER A 256 23.19 54.99 -30.98
N THR A 257 23.14 56.29 -31.27
CA THR A 257 24.07 57.28 -30.69
C THR A 257 23.50 57.98 -29.46
N LYS A 258 22.19 57.84 -29.22
CA LYS A 258 21.49 58.52 -28.11
C LYS A 258 21.49 57.61 -26.86
N PRO A 259 21.98 58.06 -25.70
CA PRO A 259 22.10 57.24 -24.49
C PRO A 259 20.73 56.77 -23.98
N LEU A 260 19.71 57.63 -24.06
CA LEU A 260 18.34 57.31 -23.65
C LEU A 260 17.72 56.18 -24.51
N THR A 261 17.89 56.25 -25.83
CA THR A 261 17.39 55.23 -26.76
C THR A 261 18.14 53.91 -26.58
N SER A 262 19.45 53.98 -26.34
CA SER A 262 20.27 52.80 -26.02
C SER A 262 19.80 52.11 -24.74
N CYS A 263 19.53 52.86 -23.68
CA CYS A 263 18.97 52.35 -22.42
C CYS A 263 17.63 51.62 -22.63
N SER A 264 16.68 52.23 -23.35
CA SER A 264 15.39 51.58 -23.61
C SER A 264 15.53 50.32 -24.48
N LEU A 265 16.42 50.32 -25.48
CA LEU A 265 16.66 49.15 -26.32
C LEU A 265 17.32 48.02 -25.54
N TRP A 266 18.18 48.32 -24.56
CA TRP A 266 18.79 47.34 -23.67
C TRP A 266 17.75 46.54 -22.87
N PHE A 267 16.72 47.22 -22.34
CA PHE A 267 15.64 46.53 -21.65
C PHE A 267 14.80 45.66 -22.59
N VAL A 268 14.53 46.12 -23.81
CA VAL A 268 13.80 45.33 -24.83
C VAL A 268 14.60 44.08 -25.23
N ILE A 269 15.92 44.18 -25.35
CA ILE A 269 16.80 43.02 -25.59
C ILE A 269 16.65 42.00 -24.46
N ASN A 270 16.73 42.43 -23.20
CA ASN A 270 16.59 41.52 -22.05
C ASN A 270 15.18 40.93 -21.94
N LEU A 271 14.14 41.71 -22.24
CA LEU A 271 12.76 41.24 -22.31
C LEU A 271 12.61 40.14 -23.37
N SER A 272 13.25 40.31 -24.54
CA SER A 272 13.23 39.27 -25.58
C SER A 272 13.99 38.00 -25.18
N ILE A 273 15.08 38.12 -24.41
CA ILE A 273 15.79 36.95 -23.88
C ILE A 273 14.89 36.18 -22.92
N ALA A 274 14.22 36.86 -21.98
CA ALA A 274 13.29 36.22 -21.06
C ALA A 274 12.12 35.54 -21.82
N GLY A 275 11.49 36.24 -22.77
CA GLY A 275 10.44 35.65 -23.60
C GLY A 275 10.89 34.44 -24.43
N PHE A 276 12.15 34.41 -24.88
CA PHE A 276 12.73 33.25 -25.56
C PHE A 276 12.89 32.04 -24.62
N LEU A 277 13.34 32.25 -23.37
CA LEU A 277 13.41 31.19 -22.35
C LEU A 277 12.03 30.61 -22.03
N MET A 278 10.99 31.45 -21.93
CA MET A 278 9.60 30.99 -21.80
C MET A 278 9.19 30.10 -22.98
N GLY A 279 9.57 30.50 -24.19
CA GLY A 279 9.31 29.72 -25.41
C GLY A 279 9.96 28.33 -25.37
N ILE A 280 11.23 28.24 -24.94
CA ILE A 280 11.93 26.96 -24.75
C ILE A 280 11.18 26.09 -23.75
N TYR A 281 10.77 26.65 -22.61
CA TYR A 281 10.01 25.92 -21.60
C TYR A 281 8.70 25.35 -22.16
N LEU A 282 7.90 26.17 -22.86
CA LEU A 282 6.61 25.73 -23.43
C LEU A 282 6.79 24.58 -24.43
N ILE A 283 7.81 24.66 -25.29
CA ILE A 283 8.12 23.58 -26.23
C ILE A 283 8.61 22.33 -25.52
N ALA A 284 9.49 22.45 -24.52
CA ALA A 284 9.99 21.31 -23.76
C ALA A 284 8.84 20.56 -23.06
N ILE A 285 7.91 21.28 -22.43
CA ILE A 285 6.71 20.68 -21.82
C ILE A 285 5.80 20.05 -22.87
N ALA A 286 5.60 20.69 -24.03
CA ALA A 286 4.79 20.12 -25.10
C ALA A 286 5.40 18.83 -25.68
N ILE A 287 6.73 18.75 -25.78
CA ILE A 287 7.45 17.53 -26.19
C ILE A 287 7.24 16.43 -25.15
N LYS A 288 7.41 16.73 -23.87
CA LYS A 288 7.20 15.76 -22.78
C LYS A 288 5.76 15.29 -22.69
N ALA A 289 4.80 16.17 -22.95
CA ALA A 289 3.39 15.82 -23.05
C ALA A 289 3.14 14.78 -24.15
N ALA A 290 3.76 14.95 -25.32
CA ALA A 290 3.63 14.03 -26.44
C ALA A 290 4.36 12.69 -26.20
N GLU A 291 5.52 12.72 -25.53
CA GLU A 291 6.31 11.52 -25.19
C GLU A 291 5.54 10.60 -24.22
N PHE A 292 4.86 11.17 -23.23
CA PHE A 292 4.11 10.42 -22.23
C PHE A 292 2.65 10.13 -22.63
N SER A 293 2.25 10.43 -23.86
CA SER A 293 0.88 10.19 -24.31
C SER A 293 0.50 8.72 -24.14
N LYS A 294 -0.69 8.49 -23.59
CA LYS A 294 -1.25 7.19 -23.20
C LYS A 294 -0.54 6.43 -22.07
N LEU A 295 0.66 6.83 -21.69
CA LEU A 295 1.49 6.15 -20.69
C LEU A 295 1.78 7.02 -19.46
N TYR A 296 1.17 8.21 -19.38
CA TYR A 296 1.48 9.21 -18.37
C TYR A 296 1.35 8.68 -16.94
N CYS A 297 0.33 7.88 -16.64
CA CYS A 297 0.16 7.30 -15.29
C CYS A 297 1.39 6.55 -14.80
N TYR A 298 2.10 5.81 -15.67
CA TYR A 298 3.29 5.06 -15.28
C TYR A 298 4.51 5.95 -15.03
N PHE A 299 4.57 7.09 -15.71
CA PHE A 299 5.71 8.01 -15.65
C PHE A 299 5.46 9.25 -14.78
N ASP A 300 4.25 9.47 -14.25
CA ASP A 300 3.90 10.69 -13.48
C ASP A 300 4.86 10.90 -12.30
N THR A 301 5.08 9.87 -11.50
CA THR A 301 5.94 9.93 -10.31
C THR A 301 7.40 10.20 -10.70
N ASP A 302 7.93 9.44 -11.65
CA ASP A 302 9.31 9.57 -12.11
C ASP A 302 9.55 10.94 -12.77
N TRP A 303 8.58 11.43 -13.54
CA TRP A 303 8.63 12.75 -14.16
C TRP A 303 8.66 13.86 -13.11
N ARG A 304 7.71 13.87 -12.16
CA ARG A 304 7.57 14.92 -11.14
C ARG A 304 8.69 14.95 -10.11
N THR A 305 9.45 13.87 -9.99
CA THR A 305 10.63 13.78 -9.11
C THR A 305 11.94 13.90 -9.88
N SER A 306 11.89 14.03 -11.21
CA SER A 306 13.09 14.13 -12.04
C SER A 306 13.74 15.51 -11.97
N ASP A 307 15.07 15.53 -12.05
CA ASP A 307 15.87 16.74 -12.21
C ASP A 307 15.44 17.58 -13.43
N THR A 308 14.89 16.92 -14.47
CA THR A 308 14.41 17.61 -15.67
C THR A 308 13.14 18.43 -15.40
N CYS A 309 12.23 17.93 -14.57
CA CYS A 309 11.05 18.69 -14.16
C CYS A 309 11.45 19.89 -13.30
N ASP A 310 12.38 19.69 -12.36
CA ASP A 310 12.91 20.76 -11.50
C ASP A 310 13.62 21.85 -12.31
N PHE A 311 14.45 21.47 -13.28
CA PHE A 311 15.12 22.42 -14.17
C PHE A 311 14.12 23.24 -14.99
N LEU A 312 13.10 22.58 -15.59
CA LEU A 312 12.06 23.27 -16.34
C LEU A 312 11.22 24.18 -15.45
N GLY A 313 10.94 23.76 -14.21
CA GLY A 313 10.27 24.57 -13.18
C GLY A 313 11.05 25.84 -12.82
N ALA A 314 12.37 25.71 -12.60
CA ALA A 314 13.23 26.87 -12.38
C ALA A 314 13.27 27.78 -13.62
N LEU A 315 13.39 27.21 -14.82
CA LEU A 315 13.45 27.96 -16.08
C LEU A 315 12.20 28.83 -16.30
N VAL A 316 11.00 28.29 -16.09
CA VAL A 316 9.75 29.05 -16.23
C VAL A 316 9.65 30.16 -15.19
N LEU A 317 10.02 29.90 -13.94
CA LEU A 317 9.98 30.90 -12.87
C LEU A 317 10.95 32.05 -13.16
N ILE A 318 12.21 31.75 -13.50
CA ILE A 318 13.22 32.76 -13.85
C ILE A 318 12.72 33.61 -15.02
N SER A 319 12.17 32.97 -16.05
CA SER A 319 11.67 33.64 -17.24
C SER A 319 10.49 34.59 -16.94
N CYS A 320 9.51 34.13 -16.15
CA CYS A 320 8.35 34.93 -15.75
C CYS A 320 8.76 36.13 -14.89
N GLU A 321 9.59 35.91 -13.88
CA GLU A 321 10.06 36.98 -12.98
C GLU A 321 10.96 37.99 -13.71
N ALA A 322 11.91 37.52 -14.52
CA ALA A 322 12.74 38.41 -15.34
C ALA A 322 11.87 39.26 -16.27
N THR A 323 10.85 38.68 -16.91
CA THR A 323 9.89 39.40 -17.75
C THR A 323 9.13 40.47 -16.96
N ALA A 324 8.61 40.13 -15.76
CA ALA A 324 7.90 41.05 -14.89
C ALA A 324 8.79 42.22 -14.43
N PHE A 325 10.03 41.95 -14.01
CA PHE A 325 10.98 43.00 -13.65
C PHE A 325 11.35 43.89 -14.84
N MET A 326 11.62 43.32 -16.01
CA MET A 326 11.95 44.11 -17.21
C MET A 326 10.78 44.99 -17.66
N MET A 327 9.54 44.49 -17.59
CA MET A 327 8.35 45.29 -17.88
C MET A 327 8.18 46.44 -16.89
N THR A 328 8.38 46.17 -15.60
CA THR A 328 8.30 47.18 -14.54
C THR A 328 9.36 48.26 -14.72
N ILE A 329 10.62 47.88 -14.96
CA ILE A 329 11.73 48.80 -15.19
C ILE A 329 11.50 49.63 -16.46
N THR A 330 11.09 49.00 -17.56
CA THR A 330 10.83 49.70 -18.82
C THR A 330 9.69 50.70 -18.68
N THR A 331 8.61 50.32 -18.02
CA THR A 331 7.44 51.18 -17.79
C THR A 331 7.81 52.37 -16.90
N THR A 332 8.53 52.12 -15.82
CA THR A 332 9.02 53.18 -14.91
C THR A 332 9.98 54.13 -15.61
N PHE A 333 10.91 53.60 -16.40
CA PHE A 333 11.86 54.40 -17.18
C PHE A 333 11.16 55.32 -18.19
N ARG A 334 10.14 54.79 -18.89
CA ARG A 334 9.30 55.58 -19.80
C ARG A 334 8.52 56.67 -19.06
N LEU A 335 7.93 56.35 -17.91
CA LEU A 335 7.20 57.31 -17.10
C LEU A 335 8.10 58.46 -16.62
N ILE A 336 9.30 58.16 -16.12
CA ILE A 336 10.28 59.17 -15.70
C ILE A 336 10.70 60.05 -16.87
N THR A 337 10.88 59.46 -18.05
CA THR A 337 11.25 60.21 -19.27
C THR A 337 10.16 61.21 -19.67
N ILE A 338 8.89 60.84 -19.53
CA ILE A 338 7.75 61.72 -19.80
C ILE A 338 7.63 62.83 -18.76
N LEU A 339 7.74 62.50 -17.47
CA LEU A 339 7.54 63.46 -16.38
C LEU A 339 8.75 64.41 -16.16
N LYS A 340 9.97 63.97 -16.48
CA LYS A 340 11.22 64.71 -16.22
C LYS A 340 12.18 64.65 -17.42
N PRO A 341 11.82 65.27 -18.56
CA PRO A 341 12.55 65.13 -19.83
C PRO A 341 14.00 65.63 -19.77
N PHE A 342 14.28 66.72 -19.05
CA PHE A 342 15.63 67.27 -18.92
C PHE A 342 16.56 66.36 -18.10
N LYS A 343 16.05 65.76 -17.01
CA LYS A 343 16.83 64.83 -16.16
C LYS A 343 17.08 63.51 -16.90
N ALA A 344 16.09 63.03 -17.67
CA ALA A 344 16.20 61.82 -18.48
C ALA A 344 17.32 61.92 -19.54
N ARG A 345 17.59 63.11 -20.09
CA ARG A 345 18.67 63.31 -21.08
C ARG A 345 20.08 63.06 -20.54
N SER A 346 20.27 63.20 -19.23
CA SER A 346 21.55 62.97 -18.54
C SER A 346 21.77 61.53 -18.02
N VAL A 347 20.84 60.61 -18.31
CA VAL A 347 20.96 59.22 -17.82
C VAL A 347 22.14 58.51 -18.46
N LYS A 348 23.02 57.97 -17.62
CA LYS A 348 24.16 57.16 -18.05
C LYS A 348 23.69 55.74 -18.40
N PRO A 349 24.12 55.16 -19.54
CA PRO A 349 23.81 53.78 -19.90
C PRO A 349 24.19 52.75 -18.83
N ALA A 350 25.23 53.02 -18.03
CA ALA A 350 25.63 52.15 -16.92
C ALA A 350 24.48 51.80 -15.96
N TRP A 351 23.54 52.73 -15.75
CA TRP A 351 22.37 52.47 -14.90
C TRP A 351 21.49 51.34 -15.44
N SER A 352 21.29 51.25 -16.75
CA SER A 352 20.47 50.20 -17.35
C SER A 352 21.09 48.82 -17.17
N TRP A 353 22.42 48.74 -17.27
CA TRP A 353 23.16 47.49 -17.05
C TRP A 353 23.05 47.03 -15.60
N VAL A 354 23.28 47.93 -14.64
CA VAL A 354 23.16 47.62 -13.20
C VAL A 354 21.75 47.19 -12.84
N ALA A 355 20.72 47.92 -13.30
CA ALA A 355 19.33 47.57 -13.05
C ALA A 355 18.95 46.21 -13.64
N THR A 356 19.41 45.92 -14.86
CA THR A 356 19.19 44.63 -15.53
C THR A 356 19.89 43.48 -14.78
N ILE A 357 21.15 43.64 -14.39
CA ILE A 357 21.90 42.60 -13.66
C ILE A 357 21.22 42.33 -12.33
N ALA A 358 20.85 43.36 -11.58
CA ALA A 358 20.12 43.21 -10.32
C ALA A 358 18.81 42.44 -10.53
N ALA A 359 18.00 42.81 -11.54
CA ALA A 359 16.75 42.13 -11.86
C ALA A 359 16.95 40.64 -12.21
N TRP A 360 17.96 40.31 -13.02
CA TRP A 360 18.28 38.91 -13.33
C TRP A 360 18.77 38.15 -12.10
N CYS A 361 19.61 38.75 -11.26
CA CYS A 361 20.04 38.12 -10.00
C CYS A 361 18.83 37.81 -9.11
N PHE A 362 17.90 38.75 -8.93
CA PHE A 362 16.67 38.51 -8.17
C PHE A 362 15.80 37.42 -8.80
N ALA A 363 15.59 37.44 -10.11
CA ALA A 363 14.82 36.40 -10.81
C ALA A 363 15.44 35.01 -10.66
N ILE A 364 16.76 34.90 -10.77
CA ILE A 364 17.52 33.65 -10.60
C ILE A 364 17.42 33.14 -9.17
N ILE A 365 17.61 34.02 -8.18
CA ILE A 365 17.47 33.65 -6.76
C ILE A 365 16.06 33.11 -6.52
N LEU A 366 15.02 33.82 -6.95
CA LEU A 366 13.63 33.38 -6.77
C LEU A 366 13.33 32.07 -7.48
N GLY A 367 13.83 31.87 -8.71
CA GLY A 367 13.55 30.67 -9.50
C GLY A 367 14.30 29.42 -9.05
N ILE A 368 15.49 29.56 -8.43
CA ILE A 368 16.26 28.42 -7.89
C ILE A 368 15.86 28.12 -6.44
N THR A 369 15.26 29.08 -5.71
CA THR A 369 14.81 28.87 -4.33
C THR A 369 14.01 27.57 -4.11
N PRO A 370 13.05 27.19 -4.99
CA PRO A 370 12.30 25.94 -4.86
C PRO A 370 13.12 24.67 -5.05
N THR A 371 14.26 24.72 -5.76
CA THR A 371 15.10 23.53 -6.03
C THR A 371 16.06 23.22 -4.89
N PHE A 372 16.31 24.18 -3.99
CA PHE A 372 17.08 23.90 -2.79
C PHE A 372 16.27 23.01 -1.84
N ASN A 373 16.82 21.82 -1.59
CA ASN A 373 16.32 20.86 -0.60
C ASN A 373 16.51 21.41 0.83
N THR A 374 15.75 22.45 1.17
CA THR A 374 15.68 23.02 2.51
C THR A 374 14.82 22.12 3.36
N SER A 375 15.33 21.69 4.52
CA SER A 375 14.67 20.76 5.46
C SER A 375 13.28 21.21 5.93
N SER A 376 12.90 22.45 5.64
CA SER A 376 11.60 23.05 5.95
C SER A 376 10.46 22.71 4.97
N GLY A 377 10.76 22.18 3.77
CA GLY A 377 9.74 21.71 2.81
C GLY A 377 8.65 22.74 2.45
N TYR A 378 8.98 24.05 2.42
CA TYR A 378 7.98 25.12 2.23
C TYR A 378 7.26 25.05 0.87
N PHE A 379 7.95 24.56 -0.16
CA PHE A 379 7.40 24.43 -1.52
C PHE A 379 6.81 23.04 -1.82
N VAL A 380 6.79 22.16 -0.81
CA VAL A 380 6.21 20.81 -0.92
C VAL A 380 4.77 20.85 -0.43
N THR A 381 3.80 20.73 -1.35
CA THR A 381 2.37 20.74 -1.02
C THR A 381 1.89 19.38 -0.52
N ALA A 382 2.51 18.31 -1.01
CA ALA A 382 2.19 16.94 -0.63
C ALA A 382 3.46 16.08 -0.59
N ILE A 383 3.49 15.13 0.35
CA ILE A 383 4.58 14.17 0.51
C ILE A 383 4.09 12.84 -0.04
N TRP A 384 4.93 12.18 -0.83
CA TRP A 384 4.68 10.81 -1.25
C TRP A 384 4.90 9.88 -0.04
N PHE A 385 3.83 9.21 0.39
CA PHE A 385 3.82 8.34 1.55
C PHE A 385 3.17 7.00 1.18
N PRO A 386 3.94 6.08 0.54
CA PRO A 386 3.43 4.77 0.17
C PRO A 386 3.07 4.00 1.43
N ASN A 387 1.85 3.52 1.52
CA ASN A 387 1.40 2.78 2.68
C ASN A 387 0.30 1.79 2.29
N HIS A 388 0.21 0.68 3.03
CA HIS A 388 -0.78 -0.36 2.78
C HIS A 388 -2.16 -0.06 3.39
N PHE A 389 -2.33 1.08 4.05
CA PHE A 389 -3.53 1.39 4.85
C PHE A 389 -4.47 2.41 4.21
N TYR A 390 -3.97 3.26 3.32
CA TYR A 390 -4.68 4.35 2.67
C TYR A 390 -4.45 4.28 1.15
N ALA A 391 -5.53 4.42 0.37
CA ALA A 391 -5.44 4.50 -1.09
C ALA A 391 -4.75 5.79 -1.59
N ALA A 392 -4.74 6.85 -0.76
CA ALA A 392 -4.09 8.09 -1.10
C ALA A 392 -2.57 8.01 -0.87
N GLN A 393 -1.82 8.00 -1.97
CA GLN A 393 -0.37 7.98 -2.07
C GLN A 393 0.34 9.28 -1.68
N SER A 394 -0.35 10.39 -1.87
CA SER A 394 0.15 11.71 -1.53
C SER A 394 -0.70 12.26 -0.40
N ILE A 395 -0.04 12.58 0.70
CA ILE A 395 -0.68 13.23 1.83
C ILE A 395 -0.28 14.70 1.79
N SER A 396 -1.26 15.59 1.95
CA SER A 396 -0.94 17.01 2.07
C SER A 396 0.02 17.22 3.24
N LYS A 397 0.94 18.17 3.11
CA LYS A 397 1.89 18.50 4.17
C LYS A 397 1.19 18.74 5.51
N SER A 398 0.04 19.43 5.50
CA SER A 398 -0.77 19.70 6.70
C SER A 398 -1.25 18.42 7.41
N ASN A 399 -1.72 17.44 6.64
CA ASN A 399 -2.23 16.18 7.20
C ASN A 399 -1.08 15.31 7.69
N PHE A 400 0.06 15.34 7.00
CA PHE A 400 1.28 14.65 7.44
C PHE A 400 1.83 15.23 8.74
N GLU A 401 1.91 16.56 8.86
CA GLU A 401 2.32 17.24 10.10
C GLU A 401 1.40 16.89 11.26
N GLN A 402 0.08 16.83 11.04
CA GLN A 402 -0.87 16.37 12.06
C GLN A 402 -0.65 14.91 12.48
N LEU A 403 -0.39 14.01 11.54
CA LEU A 403 -0.10 12.61 11.84
C LEU A 403 1.23 12.46 12.60
N ALA A 404 2.27 13.17 12.18
CA ALA A 404 3.57 13.20 12.85
C ALA A 404 3.43 13.73 14.28
N TYR A 405 2.67 14.82 14.48
CA TYR A 405 2.38 15.37 15.80
C TYR A 405 1.62 14.37 16.69
N LYS A 406 0.58 13.72 16.16
CA LYS A 406 -0.16 12.68 16.89
C LYS A 406 0.73 11.49 17.26
N ARG A 407 1.67 11.10 16.40
CA ARG A 407 2.60 10.01 16.71
C ARG A 407 3.60 10.42 17.80
N LEU A 408 4.15 11.62 17.73
CA LEU A 408 5.04 12.17 18.77
C LEU A 408 4.33 12.29 20.12
N SER A 409 3.07 12.71 20.15
CA SER A 409 2.30 12.77 21.40
C SER A 409 1.95 11.39 21.96
N LEU A 410 1.73 10.39 21.10
CA LEU A 410 1.57 8.99 21.51
C LEU A 410 2.88 8.40 22.07
N ASP A 411 4.02 8.70 21.46
CA ASP A 411 5.33 8.25 21.97
C ASP A 411 5.67 8.93 23.30
N GLN A 412 5.31 10.20 23.49
CA GLN A 412 5.43 10.88 24.79
C GLN A 412 4.51 10.27 25.85
N ASN A 413 3.25 9.95 25.50
CA ASN A 413 2.32 9.31 26.44
C ASN A 413 2.72 7.86 26.78
N ASN A 414 3.30 7.11 25.83
CA ASN A 414 3.85 5.77 26.09
C ASN A 414 5.16 5.82 26.88
N SER A 415 5.93 6.91 26.81
CA SER A 415 7.12 7.10 27.65
C SER A 415 6.80 7.30 29.15
N HIS A 416 5.56 7.69 29.47
CA HIS A 416 5.02 7.71 30.84
C HIS A 416 4.61 6.33 31.38
N PHE A 417 4.61 5.29 30.53
CA PHE A 417 4.42 3.89 30.91
C PHE A 417 5.76 3.13 30.96
N LYS A 418 6.81 3.75 31.51
CA LYS A 418 7.99 2.99 31.95
C LYS A 418 7.58 2.12 33.14
N ARG A 419 7.78 0.80 32.98
CA ARG A 419 7.54 -0.25 33.98
C ARG A 419 7.98 0.19 35.38
N PRO A 420 7.23 -0.19 36.44
CA PRO A 420 7.79 -0.16 37.78
C PRO A 420 9.02 -1.07 37.78
N THR A 421 10.16 -0.49 38.07
CA THR A 421 11.38 -1.21 38.42
C THR A 421 11.10 -1.97 39.72
N THR A 422 10.96 -3.30 39.61
CA THR A 422 11.25 -4.23 40.70
C THR A 422 12.70 -4.65 40.61
#